data_AF-A0A543BP53-F1
#
_entry.id   AF-A0A543BP53-F1
#
_cell.length_a   1.000
_cell.length_b   1.000
_cell.length_c   1.000
_cell.angle_alpha   90.00
_cell.angle_beta   90.00
_cell.angle_gamma   90.00
#
_symmetry.space_group_name_H-M   'P 1'
#
loop_
_entity.id
_entity.type
_entity.pdbx_description
1 polymer ?
#
loop_
_entity_poly.entity_id
_entity_poly.type
_entity_poly.pdbx_seq_one_letter_code
_entity_poly.pdbx_strand_id
1 'polypeptide(L)'
;MGRAGHVGENGRMPDASPAVPRLLAPAQVAELLQIGVDEVIDLVHEGELRGVQLGSPARWRIEESSVEDYLVAQVEHSRRMALWRQSQVASFPEVWGPSTPHSI
;
A
#
# COMPACT_ATOMS: atom_id res chain seq x y z
N MET A 1 -58.30 -7.52 14.39
CA MET A 1 -57.01 -8.05 13.92
C MET A 1 -56.01 -6.92 13.97
N GLY A 2 -55.00 -7.02 14.84
CA GLY A 2 -54.23 -5.89 15.36
C GLY A 2 -53.29 -5.22 14.36
N ARG A 3 -53.21 -3.88 14.48
CA ARG A 3 -52.11 -3.07 13.99
C ARG A 3 -50.90 -3.31 14.91
N ALA A 4 -49.83 -3.83 14.35
CA ALA A 4 -48.48 -3.86 14.94
C ALA A 4 -47.53 -4.00 13.74
N GLY A 5 -46.44 -3.28 13.59
CA GLY A 5 -45.77 -2.28 14.40
C GLY A 5 -44.63 -1.83 13.50
N HIS A 6 -44.45 -0.53 13.39
CA HIS A 6 -43.39 0.12 12.65
C HIS A 6 -42.05 -0.41 13.19
N VAL A 7 -41.32 -1.21 12.40
CA VAL A 7 -39.96 -1.65 12.74
C VAL A 7 -39.03 -0.51 12.36
N GLY A 8 -38.78 0.37 13.33
CA GLY A 8 -37.68 1.32 13.27
C GLY A 8 -36.37 0.56 13.38
N GLU A 9 -35.89 0.05 12.26
CA GLU A 9 -34.53 -0.49 12.16
C GLU A 9 -33.57 0.71 12.22
N ASN A 10 -33.19 1.04 13.44
CA ASN A 10 -32.09 1.94 13.75
C ASN A 10 -30.79 1.21 13.38
N GLY A 11 -30.57 1.05 12.07
CA GLY A 11 -29.34 0.53 11.48
C GLY A 11 -28.23 1.54 11.72
N ARG A 12 -27.58 1.41 12.88
CA ARG A 12 -26.22 1.87 13.22
C ARG A 12 -25.58 2.71 12.12
N MET A 13 -25.83 4.03 12.14
CA MET A 13 -24.94 4.97 11.47
C MET A 13 -23.54 4.69 12.05
N PRO A 14 -22.51 4.40 11.25
CA PRO A 14 -21.15 4.45 11.76
C PRO A 14 -20.97 5.87 12.29
N ASP A 15 -20.62 5.96 13.57
CA ASP A 15 -20.14 7.20 14.15
C ASP A 15 -18.85 7.55 13.39
N ALA A 16 -19.00 8.23 12.26
CA ALA A 16 -17.92 8.89 11.57
C ALA A 16 -17.60 10.16 12.35
N SER A 17 -17.29 10.00 13.65
CA SER A 17 -16.45 10.97 14.32
C SER A 17 -15.22 11.16 13.42
N PRO A 18 -14.78 12.39 13.15
CA PRO A 18 -13.51 12.58 12.46
C PRO A 18 -12.45 11.92 13.35
N ALA A 19 -12.08 10.69 12.98
CA ALA A 19 -11.16 9.90 13.76
C ALA A 19 -9.84 10.66 13.69
N VAL A 20 -9.40 11.14 14.86
CA VAL A 20 -8.07 11.72 14.99
C VAL A 20 -7.07 10.75 14.36
N PRO A 21 -6.26 11.19 13.38
CA PRO A 21 -5.36 10.28 12.66
C PRO A 21 -4.44 9.61 13.67
N ARG A 22 -4.33 8.28 13.60
CA ARG A 22 -3.49 7.55 14.54
C ARG A 22 -2.03 7.84 14.19
N LEU A 23 -1.32 8.39 15.15
CA LEU A 23 0.07 8.80 14.99
C LEU A 23 1.02 7.77 15.60
N LEU A 24 1.88 7.19 14.79
CA LEU A 24 2.90 6.22 15.17
C LEU A 24 4.27 6.88 15.35
N ALA A 25 5.09 6.35 16.25
CA ALA A 25 6.49 6.74 16.33
C ALA A 25 7.28 6.12 15.15
N PRO A 26 8.35 6.77 14.67
CA PRO A 26 9.23 6.22 13.62
C PRO A 26 9.73 4.82 13.95
N ALA A 27 10.08 4.55 15.21
CA ALA A 27 10.48 3.23 15.65
C ALA A 27 9.38 2.17 15.48
N GLN A 28 8.10 2.52 15.68
CA GLN A 28 7.01 1.57 15.46
C GLN A 28 6.79 1.30 13.97
N VAL A 29 6.94 2.31 13.12
CA VAL A 29 6.83 2.16 11.66
C VAL A 29 8.00 1.33 11.12
N ALA A 30 9.21 1.53 11.64
CA ALA A 30 10.38 0.74 11.31
C ALA A 30 10.14 -0.75 11.59
N GLU A 31 9.59 -1.08 12.76
CA GLU A 31 9.22 -2.45 13.11
C GLU A 31 8.11 -3.01 12.19
N LEU A 32 7.11 -2.21 11.84
CA LEU A 32 6.03 -2.64 10.94
C LEU A 32 6.52 -2.95 9.53
N LEU A 33 7.41 -2.10 9.01
CA LEU A 33 7.95 -2.22 7.65
C LEU A 33 9.20 -3.10 7.57
N GLN A 34 9.75 -3.53 8.72
CA GLN A 34 11.01 -4.28 8.83
C GLN A 34 12.19 -3.54 8.16
N ILE A 35 12.26 -2.22 8.35
CA ILE A 35 13.32 -1.33 7.84
C ILE A 35 13.98 -0.52 8.97
N GLY A 36 15.06 0.20 8.67
CA GLY A 36 15.72 1.10 9.62
C GLY A 36 14.86 2.31 10.00
N VAL A 37 15.10 2.88 11.18
CA VAL A 37 14.43 4.13 11.61
C VAL A 37 14.86 5.30 10.74
N ASP A 38 16.14 5.35 10.38
CA ASP A 38 16.71 6.28 9.40
C ASP A 38 15.98 6.21 8.05
N GLU A 39 15.78 5.01 7.51
CA GLU A 39 15.01 4.79 6.29
C GLU A 39 13.56 5.30 6.41
N VAL A 40 12.90 5.09 7.56
CA VAL A 40 11.56 5.66 7.79
C VAL A 40 11.58 7.20 7.75
N ILE A 41 12.62 7.83 8.30
CA ILE A 41 12.75 9.28 8.24
C ILE A 41 13.01 9.74 6.81
N ASP A 42 13.80 9.01 6.02
CA ASP A 42 14.03 9.30 4.62
C ASP A 42 12.72 9.27 3.82
N LEU A 43 11.90 8.23 4.00
CA LEU A 43 10.56 8.13 3.40
C LEU A 43 9.63 9.30 3.75
N VAL A 44 9.75 9.85 4.96
CA VAL A 44 9.01 11.06 5.36
C VAL A 44 9.54 12.30 4.65
N HIS A 45 10.87 12.39 4.47
CA HIS A 45 11.51 13.47 3.73
C HIS A 45 11.22 13.42 2.22
N GLU A 46 11.14 12.22 1.63
CA GLU A 46 10.76 12.00 0.24
C GLU A 46 9.27 12.26 -0.03
N GLY A 47 8.45 12.29 1.03
CA GLY A 47 7.00 12.53 0.93
C GLY A 47 6.18 11.27 0.69
N GLU A 48 6.80 10.09 0.73
CA GLU A 48 6.13 8.79 0.66
C GLU A 48 5.34 8.47 1.95
N LEU A 49 5.82 8.97 3.09
CA LEU A 49 5.13 8.86 4.37
C LEU A 49 4.75 10.24 4.92
N ARG A 50 3.48 10.42 5.29
CA ARG A 50 3.01 11.63 5.97
C ARG A 50 3.39 11.61 7.44
N GLY A 51 4.17 12.61 7.87
CA GLY A 51 4.56 12.77 9.26
C GLY A 51 4.60 14.22 9.72
N VAL A 52 4.45 14.42 11.03
CA VAL A 52 4.51 15.71 11.71
C VAL A 52 5.53 15.67 12.85
N GLN A 53 6.23 16.77 13.10
CA GLN A 53 7.05 16.91 14.30
C GLN A 53 6.20 17.46 15.45
N LEU A 54 6.16 16.74 16.57
CA LEU A 54 5.40 17.12 17.76
C LEU A 54 6.32 17.31 18.97
N GLY A 55 6.08 18.39 19.72
CA GLY A 55 6.69 18.66 21.04
C GLY A 55 8.10 19.26 21.01
N SER A 56 8.68 19.38 22.21
CA SER A 56 10.05 19.83 22.46
C SER A 56 10.73 18.84 23.42
N PRO A 57 11.76 18.09 23.00
CA PRO A 57 12.37 18.07 21.67
C PRO A 57 11.43 17.52 20.60
N ALA A 58 11.56 18.03 19.37
CA ALA A 58 10.70 17.66 18.26
C ALA A 58 10.82 16.16 17.97
N ARG A 59 9.69 15.45 18.05
CA ARG A 59 9.61 14.03 17.76
C ARG A 59 8.69 13.80 16.58
N TRP A 60 9.20 13.13 15.55
CA TRP A 60 8.41 12.71 14.40
C TRP A 60 7.26 11.79 14.82
N ARG A 61 6.13 11.97 14.16
CA ARG A 61 4.89 11.22 14.30
C ARG A 61 4.33 10.97 12.93
N ILE A 62 4.20 9.72 12.55
CA ILE A 62 3.79 9.30 11.21
C ILE A 62 2.33 8.87 11.27
N GLU A 63 1.54 9.29 10.29
CA GLU A 63 0.15 8.87 10.19
C GLU A 63 0.06 7.39 9.81
N GLU A 64 -0.63 6.59 10.64
CA GLU A 64 -0.85 5.16 10.39
C GLU A 64 -1.51 4.92 9.02
N SER A 65 -2.52 5.73 8.67
CA SER A 65 -3.20 5.63 7.37
C SER A 65 -2.25 5.87 6.20
N SER A 66 -1.19 6.67 6.37
CA SER A 66 -0.16 6.86 5.34
C SER A 66 0.73 5.63 5.19
N VAL A 67 1.04 4.95 6.29
CA VAL A 67 1.81 3.69 6.26
C VAL A 67 1.01 2.60 5.55
N GLU A 68 -0.29 2.52 5.83
CA GLU A 68 -1.19 1.57 5.17
C GLU A 68 -1.31 1.82 3.67
N ASP A 69 -1.47 3.09 3.26
CA ASP A 69 -1.49 3.49 1.84
C ASP A 69 -0.17 3.15 1.12
N TYR A 70 0.97 3.42 1.77
CA TYR A 70 2.29 3.07 1.25
C TYR A 70 2.43 1.55 1.02
N LEU A 71 1.98 0.73 1.98
CA LEU A 71 2.00 -0.73 1.84
C LEU A 71 1.15 -1.22 0.66
N VAL A 72 -0.05 -0.66 0.48
CA VAL A 72 -0.91 -0.98 -0.67
C VAL A 72 -0.22 -0.63 -1.98
N ALA A 73 0.41 0.55 -2.07
CA ALA A 73 1.16 0.97 -3.24
C ALA A 73 2.33 0.01 -3.56
N GLN A 74 3.08 -0.44 -2.55
CA GLN A 74 4.21 -1.36 -2.73
C GLN A 74 3.78 -2.77 -3.17
N VAL A 75 2.66 -3.26 -2.64
CA VAL A 75 2.09 -4.54 -3.08
C VAL A 75 1.68 -4.47 -4.55
N GLU A 76 1.03 -3.38 -4.96
CA GLU A 76 0.62 -3.20 -6.35
C GLU A 76 1.82 -3.01 -7.29
N HIS A 77 2.86 -2.31 -6.85
CA HIS A 77 4.12 -2.19 -7.59
C HIS A 77 4.79 -3.56 -7.80
N SER A 78 4.89 -4.36 -6.73
CA SER A 78 5.42 -5.73 -6.78
C SER A 78 4.60 -6.63 -7.71
N ARG A 79 3.27 -6.50 -7.67
CA ARG A 79 2.35 -7.22 -8.56
C ARG A 79 2.59 -6.89 -10.02
N ARG A 80 2.73 -5.61 -10.35
CA ARG A 80 3.01 -5.14 -11.72
C ARG A 80 4.33 -5.67 -12.25
N MET A 81 5.38 -5.68 -11.41
CA MET A 81 6.69 -6.24 -11.77
C MET A 81 6.66 -7.76 -11.96
N ALA A 82 5.87 -8.48 -11.16
CA ALA A 82 5.68 -9.92 -11.32
C ALA A 82 4.97 -10.27 -12.64
N LEU A 83 3.98 -9.47 -13.05
CA LEU A 83 3.30 -9.63 -14.34
C LEU A 83 4.23 -9.34 -15.51
N TRP A 84 5.05 -8.28 -15.42
CA TRP A 84 6.08 -7.97 -16.43
C TRP A 84 7.10 -9.10 -16.61
N ARG A 85 7.54 -9.74 -15.51
CA ARG A 85 8.46 -10.90 -15.59
C ARG A 85 7.86 -12.10 -16.33
N GLN A 86 6.55 -12.34 -16.22
CA GLN A 86 5.90 -13.45 -16.94
C GLN A 86 5.78 -13.18 -18.44
N SER A 87 5.58 -11.93 -18.86
CA SER A 87 5.52 -11.56 -20.29
C SER A 87 6.86 -11.71 -21.03
N GLN A 88 7.99 -11.59 -20.33
CA GLN A 88 9.33 -11.80 -20.92
C GLN A 88 9.67 -13.28 -21.15
N VAL A 89 8.99 -14.23 -20.49
CA VAL A 89 9.18 -15.67 -20.74
C VAL A 89 8.40 -16.16 -21.97
N ALA A 90 7.32 -15.47 -22.34
CA ALA A 90 6.47 -15.83 -23.47
C ALA A 90 6.92 -15.23 -24.81
N SER A 91 7.82 -14.25 -24.79
CA SER A 91 8.33 -13.58 -26.00
C SER A 91 9.66 -14.18 -26.44
N PHE A 92 9.62 -15.41 -26.95
CA PHE A 92 10.73 -15.97 -27.75
C PHE A 92 10.21 -16.48 -29.10
N PRO A 93 10.03 -15.61 -30.11
CA PRO A 93 9.67 -16.02 -31.47
C PRO A 93 10.87 -16.39 -32.37
N GLU A 94 12.13 -16.17 -31.95
CA GLU A 94 13.29 -16.21 -32.86
C GLU A 94 14.19 -17.47 -32.76
N VAL A 95 13.87 -18.47 -31.93
CA VAL A 95 14.69 -19.70 -31.88
C VAL A 95 14.45 -20.66 -33.07
N TRP A 96 13.46 -20.38 -33.91
CA TRP A 96 13.22 -21.08 -35.18
C TRP A 96 13.30 -20.11 -36.36
N GLY A 97 14.49 -19.57 -36.61
CA GLY A 97 14.73 -18.78 -37.83
C GLY A 97 14.38 -19.57 -39.10
N PRO A 98 13.91 -18.92 -40.18
CA PRO A 98 13.72 -19.59 -41.46
C PRO A 98 15.08 -19.86 -42.12
N SER A 99 15.64 -21.05 -41.90
CA SER A 99 16.70 -21.56 -42.78
C SER A 99 16.02 -22.17 -44.02
N THR A 100 16.05 -21.38 -45.08
CA THR A 100 15.61 -21.64 -46.45
C THR A 100 16.40 -22.77 -47.14
N PRO A 101 15.95 -23.24 -48.33
CA PRO A 101 16.01 -24.64 -48.77
C PRO A 101 17.34 -25.07 -49.42
N HIS A 102 17.69 -26.36 -49.32
CA HIS A 102 18.78 -26.97 -50.09
C HIS A 102 18.33 -28.27 -50.80
N SER A 103 18.50 -28.29 -52.13
CA SER A 103 18.25 -29.38 -53.07
C SER A 103 18.96 -30.69 -52.73
N ILE A 104 18.36 -31.82 -53.15
CA ILE A 104 18.96 -32.88 -54.00
C ILE A 104 17.82 -33.72 -54.58
#